data_AF-A0A2V8UYT0-F1
#
_entry.id   AF-A0A2V8UYT0-F1
#
_cell.length_a   1.000
_cell.length_b   1.000
_cell.length_c   1.000
_cell.angle_alpha   90.00
_cell.angle_beta   90.00
_cell.angle_gamma   90.00
#
_symmetry.space_group_name_H-M   'P 1'
#
loop_
_entity.id
_entity.type
_entity.pdbx_description
1 polymer ?
#
loop_
_entity_poly.entity_id
_entity_poly.type
_entity_poly.pdbx_seq_one_letter_code
_entity_poly.pdbx_strand_id
1 'polypeptide(L)' 'MEKTVQAVYENGVLHPLEPLALRERQQVTVTISDKIDASTKHPL' A
#
# COMPACT_ATOMS: atom_id res chain seq x y z
N MET A 1 8.16 10.95 -13.01
CA MET A 1 7.09 10.01 -13.38
C MET A 1 6.49 9.48 -12.10
N GLU A 2 5.18 9.62 -11.93
CA GLU A 2 4.44 9.14 -10.76
C GLU A 2 3.49 8.03 -11.23
N LYS A 3 3.43 6.90 -10.52
CA LYS A 3 2.47 5.82 -10.79
C LYS A 3 1.78 5.46 -9.48
N THR A 4 0.45 5.55 -9.47
CA THR A 4 -0.36 4.98 -8.39
C THR A 4 -0.48 3.48 -8.63
N VAL A 5 -0.18 2.69 -7.61
CA VAL A 5 -0.28 1.23 -7.67
C VAL A 5 -1.14 0.73 -6.53
N GLN A 6 -1.87 -0.35 -6.80
CA GLN A 6 -2.64 -1.04 -5.77
C GLN A 6 -1.75 -2.06 -5.07
N ALA A 7 -1.92 -2.21 -3.77
CA ALA A 7 -1.16 -3.14 -2.95
C ALA A 7 -2.04 -3.72 -1.84
N VAL A 8 -1.70 -4.92 -1.40
CA VAL A 8 -2.23 -5.54 -0.18
C VAL A 8 -1.24 -5.29 0.95
N TYR A 9 -1.73 -4.84 2.09
CA TYR A 9 -0.92 -4.75 3.30
C TYR A 9 -1.08 -6.04 4.10
N GLU A 10 -0.01 -6.82 4.21
CA GLU A 10 0.00 -8.09 4.93
C GLU A 10 1.27 -8.21 5.76
N ASN A 11 1.14 -8.63 7.03
CA ASN A 11 2.28 -8.88 7.93
C ASN A 11 3.29 -7.71 8.06
N GLY A 12 2.82 -6.46 7.91
CA GLY A 12 3.69 -5.28 7.99
C GLY A 12 4.36 -4.88 6.67
N VAL A 13 4.05 -5.56 5.56
CA VAL A 13 4.66 -5.34 4.25
C VAL A 13 3.59 -4.96 3.23
N LEU A 14 3.89 -3.97 2.38
CA LEU A 14 3.05 -3.62 1.23
C LEU A 14 3.43 -4.49 0.03
N HIS A 15 2.50 -5.36 -0.38
CA HIS A 15 2.63 -6.24 -1.54
C HIS A 15 1.88 -5.64 -2.73
N PRO A 16 2.57 -5.04 -3.71
CA PRO A 16 1.90 -4.49 -4.88
C PRO A 16 1.25 -5.61 -5.72
N LEU A 17 0.06 -5.34 -6.26
CA LEU A 17 -0.68 -6.28 -7.12
C LEU A 17 -0.02 -6.45 -8.49
N GLU A 18 0.80 -5.47 -8.89
CA GLU A 18 1.57 -5.49 -10.12
C GLU A 18 3.07 -5.30 -9.79
N PRO A 19 3.98 -5.95 -10.53
CA PRO A 19 5.41 -5.76 -10.34
C PRO A 19 5.81 -4.30 -10.60
N LEU A 20 6.65 -3.76 -9.72
CA LEU A 20 7.20 -2.42 -9.85
C LEU A 20 8.61 -2.51 -10.43
N ALA A 21 8.86 -1.82 -11.54
CA ALA A 21 10.18 -1.71 -12.15
C ALA A 21 11.08 -0.73 -11.39
N LEU A 22 11.28 -0.98 -10.09
CA LEU A 22 12.17 -0.21 -9.22
C LEU A 22 13.58 -0.80 -9.24
N ARG A 23 14.59 0.05 -9.05
CA ARG A 23 15.97 -0.40 -8.86
C ARG A 23 16.15 -0.96 -7.44
N GLU A 24 17.11 -1.85 -7.26
CA GLU A 24 17.47 -2.33 -5.93
C GLU A 24 17.80 -1.17 -4.98
N ARG A 25 17.23 -1.19 -3.78
CA ARG A 25 17.37 -0.15 -2.73
C ARG A 25 16.92 1.25 -3.17
N GLN A 26 16.08 1.36 -4.20
CA GLN A 26 15.51 2.65 -4.59
C GLN A 26 14.62 3.20 -3.48
N GLN A 27 14.94 4.40 -2.99
CA GLN A 27 14.10 5.12 -2.05
C GLN A 27 12.84 5.62 -2.75
N VAL A 28 11.68 5.39 -2.15
CA VAL A 28 10.37 5.82 -2.64
C VAL A 28 9.58 6.48 -1.52
N THR A 29 8.65 7.35 -1.87
CA THR A 29 7.69 7.94 -0.94
C THR A 29 6.37 7.20 -1.08
N VAL A 30 5.83 6.73 0.04
CA VAL A 30 4.52 6.06 0.08
C VAL A 30 3.49 7.04 0.64
N THR A 31 2.43 7.31 -0.12
CA THR A 31 1.29 8.09 0.34
C THR A 31 0.15 7.13 0.67
N ILE A 32 -0.27 7.10 1.94
CA ILE A 32 -1.40 6.27 2.40
C ILE A 32 -2.58 7.20 2.61
N SER A 33 -3.64 7.02 1.82
CA SER A 33 -4.90 7.73 1.98
C SER A 33 -5.88 6.80 2.69
N ASP A 34 -6.08 7.02 3.99
CA ASP A 34 -7.08 6.30 4.76
C ASP A 34 -8.48 6.76 4.30
N LYS A 35 -9.06 6.03 3.34
CA LYS A 35 -10.52 6.05 3.21
C LYS A 35 -11.02 5.15 4.31
N ILE A 36 -11.34 5.76 5.45
CA ILE A 36 -11.99 5.12 6.58
C ILE A 36 -13.24 4.40 6.04
N ASP A 37 -13.13 3.12 5.72
CA ASP A 37 -14.30 2.31 5.47
C ASP A 37 -14.86 2.00 6.85
N ALA A 38 -15.91 2.74 7.24
CA ALA A 38 -16.55 2.69 8.55
C ALA A 38 -17.22 1.33 8.87
N SER A 39 -16.78 0.25 8.22
CA SER A 39 -17.37 -1.09 8.29
C SER A 39 -16.63 -2.04 9.25
N THR A 40 -15.42 -1.70 9.73
CA THR A 40 -14.78 -2.50 10.80
C THR A 40 -15.14 -1.93 12.17
N LYS A 41 -16.43 -1.97 12.52
CA LYS A 41 -16.84 -2.04 13.93
C LYS A 41 -16.63 -3.49 14.38
N HIS A 42 -15.52 -3.78 15.04
CA HIS A 42 -15.36 -5.02 15.80
C HIS A 42 -16.00 -4.79 17.19
N PRO A 43 -17.15 -5.39 17.51
CA PRO A 43 -17.70 -5.31 18.86
C PRO A 43 -16.83 -6.14 19.83
N LEU A 44 -16.48 -5.53 20.96
CA LEU A 44 -15.95 -6.20 22.15
C LEU A 44 -17.10 -6.87 22.92
#